data_AF-A0A1T2KWG5-F1
#
_entry.id   AF-A0A1T2KWG5-F1
#
_cell.length_a   1.000
_cell.length_b   1.000
_cell.length_c   1.000
_cell.angle_alpha   90.00
_cell.angle_beta   90.00
_cell.angle_gamma   90.00
#
_symmetry.space_group_name_H-M   'P 1'
#
loop_
_entity.id
_entity.type
_entity.pdbx_description
1 polymer ?
#
loop_
_entity_poly.entity_id
_entity_poly.type
_entity_poly.pdbx_seq_one_letter_code
_entity_poly.pdbx_strand_id
1 'polypeptide(L)'
;MILSVFEYEDTPYQWLSVSHACGLAANILKVMDRQNHKNRKYGLPMLELGLGIAFSDEEPAFLYDEDREIMISSAINRADQLSYCSAALRNSEYGKGLGRGVEVLSPANPDELDKQSSDRLVRYNVNGIELDVSAFYKLKSELVLKQVQFKKGGRKSRYLAARYPDLEGNMNWLVIREAEIRTWDGSRVGAPEASGRSYYQVVTDQDTIRAVVDVMKERRSGVVPSSPGDVKEGRYLH
;
A
#
# COMPACT_ATOMS: atom_id res chain seq x y z
N MET A 1 4.07 -2.96 17.45
CA MET A 1 3.74 -1.58 17.86
C MET A 1 2.42 -1.25 17.21
N ILE A 2 1.43 -0.81 17.97
CA ILE A 2 0.12 -0.40 17.48
C ILE A 2 0.01 1.11 17.69
N LEU A 3 -0.49 1.82 16.68
CA LEU A 3 -0.79 3.24 16.75
C LEU A 3 -2.22 3.44 16.26
N SER A 4 -3.00 4.18 17.04
CA SER A 4 -4.39 4.50 16.71
C SER A 4 -4.52 5.98 16.36
N VAL A 5 -5.33 6.29 15.35
CA VAL A 5 -5.71 7.65 14.95
C VAL A 5 -7.21 7.74 15.11
N PHE A 6 -7.68 8.74 15.87
CA PHE A 6 -9.09 8.92 16.18
C PHE A 6 -9.68 10.10 15.42
N GLU A 7 -10.91 9.91 14.95
CA GLU A 7 -11.79 10.99 14.55
C GLU A 7 -12.78 11.23 15.70
N TYR A 8 -13.15 12.49 15.91
CA TYR A 8 -14.12 12.88 16.93
C TYR A 8 -15.33 13.51 16.23
N GLU A 9 -16.54 13.26 16.75
CA GLU A 9 -17.79 13.72 16.14
C GLU A 9 -17.85 15.24 15.97
N ASP A 10 -17.24 15.98 16.91
CA ASP A 10 -17.26 17.44 16.94
C ASP A 10 -16.28 18.10 15.95
N THR A 11 -15.47 17.33 15.21
CA THR A 11 -14.45 17.86 14.27
C THR A 11 -14.55 17.31 12.84
N PRO A 12 -15.73 17.37 12.18
CA PRO A 12 -15.98 16.69 10.89
C PRO A 12 -15.13 17.21 9.72
N TYR A 13 -14.73 18.49 9.74
CA TYR A 13 -13.88 19.07 8.70
C TYR A 13 -12.44 18.53 8.69
N GLN A 14 -12.07 17.69 9.67
CA GLN A 14 -10.74 17.11 9.84
C GLN A 14 -10.74 15.57 9.76
N TRP A 15 -11.84 14.95 9.32
CA TRP A 15 -11.94 13.50 9.15
C TRP A 15 -11.11 13.00 7.96
N LEU A 16 -9.79 13.01 8.16
CA LEU A 16 -8.74 12.60 7.23
C LEU A 16 -7.87 11.51 7.87
N SER A 17 -8.42 10.73 8.81
CA SER A 17 -7.66 9.79 9.63
C SER A 17 -6.88 8.77 8.81
N VAL A 18 -7.48 8.21 7.75
CA VAL A 18 -6.82 7.20 6.94
C VAL A 18 -5.74 7.82 6.05
N SER A 19 -5.98 8.98 5.45
CA SER A 19 -4.97 9.68 4.66
C SER A 19 -3.78 10.12 5.52
N HIS A 20 -4.02 10.59 6.74
CA HIS A 20 -2.99 10.89 7.72
C HIS A 20 -2.23 9.64 8.18
N ALA A 21 -2.93 8.53 8.45
CA ALA A 21 -2.31 7.25 8.77
C ALA A 21 -1.42 6.73 7.63
N CYS A 22 -1.88 6.86 6.38
CA CYS A 22 -1.09 6.53 5.18
C CYS A 22 0.18 7.39 5.10
N GLY A 23 0.06 8.69 5.33
CA GLY A 23 1.18 9.63 5.35
C GLY A 23 2.21 9.31 6.43
N LEU A 24 1.74 9.04 7.64
CA LEU A 24 2.57 8.67 8.76
C LEU A 24 3.30 7.34 8.53
N ALA A 25 2.60 6.32 8.04
CA ALA A 25 3.20 5.03 7.69
C ALA A 25 4.30 5.18 6.62
N ALA A 26 4.07 6.01 5.58
CA ALA A 26 5.08 6.31 4.58
C ALA A 26 6.30 7.03 5.19
N ASN A 27 6.08 7.95 6.14
CA ASN A 27 7.16 8.63 6.85
C ASN A 27 7.97 7.70 7.76
N ILE A 28 7.33 6.73 8.44
CA ILE A 28 8.00 5.69 9.22
C ILE A 28 8.97 4.91 8.33
N LEU A 29 8.51 4.42 7.18
CA LEU A 29 9.38 3.69 6.23
C LEU A 29 10.50 4.58 5.68
N LYS A 30 10.26 5.87 5.46
CA LYS A 30 11.30 6.83 5.04
C LYS A 30 12.39 7.01 6.10
N VAL A 31 12.03 7.04 7.39
CA VAL A 31 13.00 7.05 8.50
C VAL A 31 13.80 5.75 8.52
N MET A 32 13.15 4.61 8.35
CA MET A 32 13.82 3.31 8.25
C MET A 32 14.80 3.25 7.09
N ASP A 33 14.44 3.76 5.91
CA ASP A 33 15.33 3.80 4.74
C ASP A 33 16.61 4.61 5.03
N ARG A 34 16.47 5.76 5.72
CA ARG A 34 17.62 6.57 6.18
C ARG A 34 18.48 5.83 7.18
N GLN A 35 17.87 5.12 8.12
CA GLN A 35 18.60 4.33 9.10
C GLN A 35 19.32 3.15 8.45
N ASN A 36 18.69 2.48 7.50
CA ASN A 36 19.28 1.39 6.72
C ASN A 36 20.46 1.84 5.86
N HIS A 37 20.45 3.08 5.36
CA HIS A 37 21.62 3.64 4.69
C HIS A 37 22.82 3.74 5.65
N LYS A 38 22.60 4.18 6.89
CA LYS A 38 23.64 4.19 7.93
C LYS A 38 24.06 2.77 8.31
N ASN A 39 23.11 1.87 8.56
CA ASN A 39 23.40 0.48 8.93
C ASN A 39 24.31 -0.19 7.89
N ARG A 40 24.02 -0.04 6.59
CA ARG A 40 24.88 -0.53 5.51
C ARG A 40 26.30 0.04 5.57
N LYS A 41 26.43 1.35 5.80
CA LYS A 41 27.74 2.02 5.92
C LYS A 41 28.58 1.46 7.08
N TYR A 42 27.93 1.03 8.17
CA TYR A 42 28.59 0.51 9.36
C TYR A 42 28.58 -1.02 9.47
N GLY A 43 28.14 -1.75 8.43
CA GLY A 43 28.06 -3.21 8.45
C GLY A 43 27.04 -3.78 9.45
N LEU A 44 26.04 -3.00 9.84
CA LEU A 44 24.98 -3.40 10.76
C LEU A 44 23.81 -4.06 10.01
N PRO A 45 23.03 -4.93 10.68
CA PRO A 45 21.83 -5.54 10.09
C PRO A 45 20.84 -4.50 9.58
N MET A 46 20.16 -4.80 8.47
CA MET A 46 19.09 -3.95 7.95
C MET A 46 17.82 -4.14 8.79
N LEU A 47 17.11 -3.04 9.00
CA LEU A 47 15.78 -2.99 9.57
C LEU A 47 14.74 -3.29 8.49
N GLU A 48 13.74 -4.09 8.84
CA GLU A 48 12.61 -4.48 7.99
C GLU A 48 11.32 -4.32 8.79
N LEU A 49 10.29 -3.72 8.18
CA LEU A 49 8.99 -3.53 8.83
C LEU A 49 7.86 -3.61 7.81
N GLY A 50 6.93 -4.54 8.02
CA GLY A 50 5.62 -4.50 7.36
C GLY A 50 4.67 -3.62 8.16
N LEU A 51 3.91 -2.77 7.49
CA LEU A 51 2.88 -1.95 8.12
C LEU A 51 1.50 -2.35 7.60
N GLY A 52 0.52 -2.36 8.49
CA GLY A 52 -0.89 -2.59 8.20
C GLY A 52 -1.72 -1.41 8.68
N ILE A 53 -2.68 -0.97 7.87
CA ILE A 53 -3.62 0.09 8.22
C ILE A 53 -5.03 -0.49 8.08
N ALA A 54 -5.78 -0.47 9.18
CA ALA A 54 -7.17 -0.89 9.23
C ALA A 54 -8.04 0.24 9.76
N PHE A 55 -9.31 0.25 9.36
CA PHE A 55 -10.29 1.24 9.81
C PHE A 55 -11.51 0.55 10.40
N SER A 56 -11.98 1.07 11.53
CA SER A 56 -13.25 0.73 12.17
C SER A 56 -14.01 2.03 12.40
N ASP A 57 -15.29 2.03 12.01
CA ASP A 57 -16.23 3.13 12.31
C ASP A 57 -16.88 2.96 13.70
N GLU A 58 -16.57 1.86 14.38
CA GLU A 58 -17.03 1.57 15.74
C GLU A 58 -16.09 2.19 16.78
N GLU A 59 -16.67 2.66 17.89
CA GLU A 59 -15.92 3.12 19.05
C GLU A 59 -15.04 1.99 19.62
N PRO A 60 -13.75 2.23 19.88
CA PRO A 60 -12.90 1.25 20.55
C PRO A 60 -13.35 1.04 22.01
N ALA A 61 -13.29 -0.20 22.48
CA ALA A 61 -13.48 -0.48 23.90
C ALA A 61 -12.16 -0.28 24.65
N PHE A 62 -12.22 0.29 25.85
CA PHE A 62 -11.05 0.45 26.72
C PHE A 62 -11.23 -0.39 27.98
N LEU A 63 -10.24 -1.26 28.26
CA LEU A 63 -10.12 -1.98 29.52
C LEU A 63 -8.99 -1.39 30.35
N TYR A 64 -9.14 -1.40 31.67
CA TYR A 64 -8.13 -0.93 32.60
C TYR A 64 -7.59 -2.12 33.39
N ASP A 65 -6.30 -2.42 33.23
CA ASP A 65 -5.55 -3.38 34.03
C ASP A 65 -4.63 -2.58 34.96
N GLU A 66 -5.06 -2.39 36.21
CA GLU A 66 -4.48 -1.42 37.15
C GLU A 66 -4.41 -0.01 36.51
N ASP A 67 -3.20 0.53 36.31
CA ASP A 67 -2.96 1.83 35.68
C ASP A 67 -2.71 1.73 34.16
N ARG A 68 -2.88 0.55 33.55
CA ARG A 68 -2.66 0.32 32.12
C ARG A 68 -3.98 0.27 31.36
N GLU A 69 -4.15 1.22 30.46
CA GLU A 69 -5.23 1.22 29.49
C GLU A 69 -4.92 0.27 28.34
N ILE A 70 -5.85 -0.65 28.05
CA ILE A 70 -5.80 -1.62 26.97
C ILE A 70 -6.95 -1.31 26.01
N MET A 71 -6.60 -0.85 24.82
CA MET A 71 -7.57 -0.63 23.75
C MET A 71 -7.91 -1.95 23.05
N ILE A 72 -9.20 -2.22 22.89
CA ILE A 72 -9.73 -3.36 22.15
C ILE A 72 -10.54 -2.82 20.97
N SER A 73 -10.12 -3.19 19.77
CA SER A 73 -10.82 -2.86 18.53
C SER A 73 -10.59 -3.95 17.49
N SER A 74 -11.61 -4.21 16.68
CA SER A 74 -11.51 -5.09 15.52
C SER A 74 -10.42 -4.62 14.53
N ALA A 75 -10.22 -3.30 14.42
CA ALA A 75 -9.18 -2.70 13.59
C ALA A 75 -7.75 -3.05 14.07
N ILE A 76 -7.53 -3.25 15.37
CA ILE A 76 -6.20 -3.61 15.90
C ILE A 76 -5.78 -5.00 15.39
N ASN A 77 -6.65 -6.00 15.58
CA ASN A 77 -6.41 -7.36 15.10
C ASN A 77 -6.24 -7.38 13.58
N ARG A 78 -7.03 -6.57 12.87
CA ARG A 78 -6.92 -6.47 11.42
C ARG A 78 -5.57 -5.85 11.00
N ALA A 79 -5.18 -4.72 11.58
CA ALA A 79 -3.91 -4.06 11.27
C ALA A 79 -2.70 -4.97 11.54
N ASP A 80 -2.74 -5.76 12.62
CA ASP A 80 -1.70 -6.76 12.93
C ASP A 80 -1.57 -7.80 11.81
N GLN A 81 -2.69 -8.40 11.37
CA GLN A 81 -2.70 -9.35 10.25
C GLN A 81 -2.17 -8.75 8.94
N LEU A 82 -2.53 -7.50 8.63
CA LEU A 82 -2.06 -6.80 7.42
C LEU A 82 -0.55 -6.51 7.48
N SER A 83 -0.01 -6.30 8.68
CA SER A 83 1.41 -6.02 8.87
C SER A 83 2.30 -7.24 8.71
N TYR A 84 1.72 -8.44 8.81
CA TYR A 84 2.44 -9.71 8.79
C TYR A 84 3.07 -10.04 7.42
N CYS A 85 4.20 -10.75 7.46
CA CYS A 85 4.87 -11.29 6.29
C CYS A 85 5.11 -12.80 6.49
N SER A 86 4.45 -13.61 5.66
CA SER A 86 4.58 -15.07 5.69
C SER A 86 5.99 -15.51 5.34
N ALA A 87 6.62 -16.25 6.26
CA ALA A 87 7.95 -16.81 6.04
C ALA A 87 7.98 -17.77 4.83
N ALA A 88 6.91 -18.55 4.62
CA ALA A 88 6.81 -19.47 3.49
C ALA A 88 6.82 -18.73 2.15
N LEU A 89 6.00 -17.68 2.03
CA LEU A 89 5.98 -16.86 0.81
C LEU A 89 7.29 -16.08 0.65
N ARG A 90 7.81 -15.45 1.71
CA ARG A 90 9.07 -14.68 1.70
C ARG A 90 10.26 -15.52 1.25
N ASN A 91 10.34 -16.77 1.69
CA ASN A 91 11.44 -17.68 1.38
C ASN A 91 11.25 -18.48 0.08
N SER A 92 10.08 -18.42 -0.54
CA SER A 92 9.84 -19.01 -1.86
C SER A 92 10.63 -18.29 -2.97
N GLU A 93 10.86 -18.96 -4.10
CA GLU A 93 11.50 -18.35 -5.28
C GLU A 93 10.74 -17.12 -5.77
N TYR A 94 9.40 -17.13 -5.66
CA TYR A 94 8.57 -15.99 -5.99
C TYR A 94 8.84 -14.81 -5.04
N GLY A 95 8.83 -15.04 -3.73
CA GLY A 95 9.04 -14.00 -2.71
C GLY A 95 10.41 -13.35 -2.78
N LYS A 96 11.47 -14.15 -3.00
CA LYS A 96 12.84 -13.64 -3.20
C LYS A 96 12.96 -12.64 -4.36
N GLY A 97 12.08 -12.74 -5.35
CA GLY A 97 12.04 -11.84 -6.51
C GLY A 97 11.24 -10.54 -6.32
N LEU A 98 10.48 -10.38 -5.22
CA LEU A 98 9.56 -9.24 -5.04
C LEU A 98 10.23 -7.95 -4.56
N GLY A 99 11.33 -8.05 -3.80
CA GLY A 99 11.95 -6.87 -3.19
C GLY A 99 11.06 -6.24 -2.12
N ARG A 100 10.96 -4.90 -2.08
CA ARG A 100 10.09 -4.20 -1.12
C ARG A 100 8.66 -4.08 -1.61
N GLY A 101 7.68 -4.19 -0.72
CA GLY A 101 6.27 -3.95 -1.02
C GLY A 101 5.34 -4.99 -0.43
N VAL A 102 4.12 -5.03 -0.99
CA VAL A 102 3.04 -5.92 -0.56
C VAL A 102 2.63 -6.83 -1.71
N GLU A 103 2.50 -8.12 -1.43
CA GLU A 103 1.79 -9.07 -2.28
C GLU A 103 0.86 -9.93 -1.41
N VAL A 104 -0.38 -10.10 -1.85
CA VAL A 104 -1.39 -10.89 -1.14
C VAL A 104 -1.91 -11.99 -2.06
N LEU A 105 -1.85 -13.22 -1.59
CA LEU A 105 -2.19 -14.42 -2.34
C LEU A 105 -3.22 -15.26 -1.58
N SER A 106 -4.03 -16.01 -2.32
CA SER A 106 -4.95 -17.00 -1.80
C SER A 106 -4.35 -18.39 -1.98
N PRO A 107 -4.20 -19.22 -0.94
CA PRO A 107 -3.65 -20.56 -1.11
C PRO A 107 -4.60 -21.44 -1.93
N ALA A 108 -4.05 -22.24 -2.84
CA ALA A 108 -4.81 -23.17 -3.67
C ALA A 108 -5.45 -24.28 -2.84
N ASN A 109 -4.81 -24.66 -1.72
CA ASN A 109 -5.37 -25.58 -0.74
C ASN A 109 -5.63 -24.83 0.60
N PRO A 110 -6.90 -24.66 1.02
CA PRO A 110 -7.25 -23.98 2.27
C PRO A 110 -6.76 -24.68 3.54
N ASP A 111 -6.32 -25.94 3.47
CA ASP A 111 -5.83 -26.69 4.63
C ASP A 111 -4.35 -26.43 4.92
N GLU A 112 -3.62 -25.79 3.99
CA GLU A 112 -2.20 -25.41 4.14
C GLU A 112 -2.02 -24.01 4.78
N LEU A 113 -3.08 -23.46 5.36
CA LEU A 113 -3.11 -22.09 5.88
C LEU A 113 -2.33 -21.89 7.17
N ASP A 114 -1.68 -20.73 7.25
CA ASP A 114 -1.20 -20.15 8.48
C ASP A 114 -2.41 -19.77 9.36
N LYS A 115 -2.51 -20.34 10.57
CA LYS A 115 -3.68 -20.22 11.47
C LYS A 115 -3.93 -18.79 11.97
N GLN A 116 -3.01 -17.86 11.69
CA GLN A 116 -3.05 -16.49 12.18
C GLN A 116 -3.91 -15.54 11.32
N SER A 117 -4.25 -15.90 10.07
CA SER A 117 -5.03 -15.02 9.20
C SER A 117 -6.51 -15.40 9.14
N SER A 118 -7.40 -14.54 9.66
CA SER A 118 -8.85 -14.79 9.62
C SER A 118 -9.45 -14.76 8.21
N ASP A 119 -8.79 -14.07 7.27
CA ASP A 119 -9.22 -13.98 5.87
C ASP A 119 -8.66 -15.08 4.95
N ARG A 120 -7.88 -16.01 5.52
CA ARG A 120 -7.30 -17.16 4.80
C ARG A 120 -6.41 -16.73 3.62
N LEU A 121 -5.67 -15.62 3.76
CA LEU A 121 -4.71 -15.12 2.78
C LEU A 121 -3.27 -15.29 3.26
N VAL A 122 -2.35 -15.38 2.30
CA VAL A 122 -0.90 -15.42 2.52
C VAL A 122 -0.30 -14.09 2.06
N ARG A 123 0.46 -13.43 2.94
CA ARG A 123 1.00 -12.09 2.70
C ARG A 123 2.51 -12.09 2.58
N TYR A 124 3.02 -11.31 1.65
CA TYR A 124 4.37 -10.81 1.64
C TYR A 124 4.30 -9.32 1.94
N ASN A 125 4.82 -8.87 3.07
CA ASN A 125 4.85 -7.45 3.44
C ASN A 125 6.24 -7.08 3.95
N VAL A 126 7.13 -6.70 3.02
CA VAL A 126 8.52 -6.34 3.32
C VAL A 126 8.72 -4.87 3.04
N ASN A 127 8.82 -4.04 4.08
CA ASN A 127 8.89 -2.58 3.93
C ASN A 127 7.73 -2.03 3.07
N GLY A 128 6.56 -2.65 3.23
CA GLY A 128 5.30 -2.34 2.57
C GLY A 128 4.27 -1.78 3.55
N ILE A 129 3.15 -1.32 3.00
CA ILE A 129 2.02 -0.76 3.75
C ILE A 129 0.75 -1.31 3.11
N GLU A 130 0.10 -2.29 3.75
CA GLU A 130 -1.18 -2.84 3.29
C GLU A 130 -2.34 -2.09 3.96
N LEU A 131 -3.37 -1.79 3.19
CA LEU A 131 -4.63 -1.21 3.64
C LEU A 131 -5.71 -2.30 3.61
N ASP A 132 -6.53 -2.39 4.67
CA ASP A 132 -7.78 -3.14 4.53
C ASP A 132 -8.78 -2.43 3.63
N VAL A 133 -9.83 -3.17 3.30
CA VAL A 133 -10.92 -2.72 2.43
C VAL A 133 -11.66 -1.55 3.06
N SER A 134 -11.94 -1.60 4.37
CA SER A 134 -12.63 -0.53 5.11
C SER A 134 -11.84 0.78 5.09
N ALA A 135 -10.53 0.74 5.33
CA ALA A 135 -9.65 1.90 5.25
C ALA A 135 -9.59 2.44 3.83
N PHE A 136 -9.54 1.58 2.80
CA PHE A 136 -9.59 2.06 1.42
C PHE A 136 -10.91 2.78 1.09
N TYR A 137 -12.06 2.27 1.56
CA TYR A 137 -13.34 2.95 1.37
C TYR A 137 -13.43 4.27 2.13
N LYS A 138 -12.97 4.28 3.38
CA LYS A 138 -12.85 5.51 4.17
C LYS A 138 -11.95 6.52 3.46
N LEU A 139 -10.77 6.11 2.97
CA LEU A 139 -9.88 6.97 2.19
C LEU A 139 -10.54 7.56 0.93
N LYS A 140 -11.40 6.80 0.25
CA LYS A 140 -12.20 7.31 -0.88
C LYS A 140 -13.25 8.34 -0.47
N SER A 141 -13.72 8.31 0.77
CA SER A 141 -14.61 9.34 1.32
C SER A 141 -13.82 10.59 1.73
N GLU A 142 -12.56 10.43 2.15
CA GLU A 142 -11.67 11.53 2.54
C GLU A 142 -11.12 12.30 1.33
N LEU A 143 -10.78 11.60 0.25
CA LEU A 143 -10.04 12.15 -0.89
C LEU A 143 -10.65 11.74 -2.24
N VAL A 144 -10.60 12.68 -3.20
CA VAL A 144 -10.91 12.38 -4.60
C VAL A 144 -9.73 11.67 -5.26
N LEU A 145 -9.74 10.34 -5.18
CA LEU A 145 -8.74 9.46 -5.80
C LEU A 145 -8.88 9.43 -7.33
N LYS A 146 -7.83 9.81 -8.07
CA LYS A 146 -7.80 9.74 -9.53
C LYS A 146 -7.09 8.48 -10.02
N GLN A 147 -7.73 7.76 -10.92
CA GLN A 147 -7.16 6.54 -11.49
C GLN A 147 -6.12 6.84 -12.57
N VAL A 148 -4.99 6.15 -12.45
CA VAL A 148 -3.87 6.15 -13.40
C VAL A 148 -3.64 4.72 -13.86
N GLN A 149 -3.69 4.50 -15.17
CA GLN A 149 -3.24 3.24 -15.75
C GLN A 149 -1.73 3.34 -15.96
N PHE A 150 -0.98 2.54 -15.22
CA PHE A 150 0.47 2.50 -15.28
C PHE A 150 0.92 1.03 -15.27
N LYS A 151 1.76 0.65 -16.23
CA LYS A 151 2.34 -0.70 -16.30
C LYS A 151 3.77 -0.65 -15.77
N LYS A 152 4.04 -1.33 -14.66
CA LYS A 152 5.40 -1.59 -14.15
C LYS A 152 5.58 -3.10 -14.00
N GLY A 153 6.65 -3.64 -14.57
CA GLY A 153 7.00 -5.06 -14.44
C GLY A 153 6.01 -6.06 -15.07
N GLY A 154 5.30 -5.68 -16.14
CA GLY A 154 4.38 -6.57 -16.87
C GLY A 154 3.08 -6.93 -16.14
N ARG A 155 2.92 -6.55 -14.86
CA ARG A 155 1.70 -6.79 -14.08
C ARG A 155 0.72 -5.62 -14.26
N LYS A 156 -0.54 -5.93 -14.58
CA LYS A 156 -1.61 -4.93 -14.60
C LYS A 156 -1.99 -4.65 -13.14
N SER A 157 -1.54 -3.52 -12.60
CA SER A 157 -2.07 -2.98 -11.35
C SER A 157 -2.69 -1.63 -11.63
N ARG A 158 -3.74 -1.30 -10.89
CA ARG A 158 -4.37 0.01 -10.97
C ARG A 158 -3.72 0.90 -9.94
N TYR A 159 -3.33 2.11 -10.34
CA TYR A 159 -2.81 3.10 -9.42
C TYR A 159 -3.87 4.19 -9.23
N LEU A 160 -4.07 4.62 -8.00
CA LEU A 160 -4.93 5.73 -7.64
C LEU A 160 -4.06 6.79 -6.97
N ALA A 161 -4.20 8.05 -7.37
CA ALA A 161 -3.42 9.14 -6.82
C ALA A 161 -4.32 10.29 -6.35
N ALA A 162 -3.97 10.88 -5.20
CA ALA A 162 -4.58 12.09 -4.68
C ALA A 162 -3.55 12.93 -3.93
N ARG A 163 -3.95 14.15 -3.58
CA ARG A 163 -3.21 14.99 -2.64
C ARG A 163 -4.00 15.12 -1.35
N TYR A 164 -3.32 15.09 -0.22
CA TYR A 164 -3.89 15.30 1.10
C TYR A 164 -3.05 16.34 1.87
N PRO A 165 -3.66 17.18 2.72
CA PRO A 165 -2.94 18.04 3.63
C PRO A 165 -2.39 17.23 4.81
N ASP A 166 -1.13 17.44 5.19
CA ASP A 166 -0.66 17.00 6.50
C ASP A 166 -1.16 17.94 7.62
N LEU A 167 -0.77 17.66 8.86
CA LEU A 167 -1.18 18.44 10.05
C LEU A 167 -0.71 19.90 10.01
N GLU A 168 0.30 20.22 9.21
CA GLU A 168 0.80 21.59 8.98
C GLU A 168 0.12 22.25 7.77
N GLY A 169 -0.78 21.55 7.08
CA GLY A 169 -1.46 22.02 5.87
C GLY A 169 -0.64 21.85 4.59
N ASN A 170 0.54 21.23 4.64
CA ASN A 170 1.33 20.99 3.45
C ASN A 170 0.71 19.86 2.62
N MET A 171 0.56 20.10 1.33
CA MET A 171 -0.11 19.17 0.42
C MET A 171 0.84 18.10 -0.10
N ASN A 172 0.67 16.86 0.36
CA ASN A 172 1.48 15.69 0.01
C ASN A 172 0.78 14.81 -1.04
N TRP A 173 1.56 14.08 -1.84
CA TRP A 173 1.01 13.06 -2.74
C TRP A 173 0.79 11.74 -2.01
N LEU A 174 -0.35 11.12 -2.26
CA LEU A 174 -0.68 9.76 -1.87
C LEU A 174 -0.95 8.94 -3.12
N VAL A 175 -0.29 7.78 -3.22
CA VAL A 175 -0.48 6.84 -4.32
C VAL A 175 -0.84 5.48 -3.73
N ILE A 176 -1.99 4.96 -4.14
CA ILE A 176 -2.49 3.63 -3.77
C ILE A 176 -2.34 2.71 -4.98
N ARG A 177 -1.80 1.52 -4.77
CA ARG A 177 -1.83 0.42 -5.73
C ARG A 177 -2.97 -0.51 -5.34
N GLU A 178 -3.88 -0.74 -6.28
CA GLU A 178 -4.89 -1.79 -6.24
C GLU A 178 -4.41 -2.95 -7.13
N ALA A 179 -4.38 -4.16 -6.57
CA ALA A 179 -3.95 -5.37 -7.26
C ALA A 179 -4.85 -6.55 -6.92
N GLU A 180 -5.11 -7.39 -7.92
CA GLU A 180 -5.90 -8.61 -7.77
C GLU A 180 -5.18 -9.62 -6.88
N ILE A 181 -5.93 -10.28 -6.01
CA ILE A 181 -5.46 -11.45 -5.29
C ILE A 181 -5.40 -12.61 -6.28
N ARG A 182 -4.31 -13.39 -6.21
CA ARG A 182 -4.07 -14.54 -7.09
C ARG A 182 -3.87 -15.80 -6.28
N THR A 183 -4.12 -16.95 -6.90
CA THR A 183 -3.92 -18.25 -6.26
C THR A 183 -2.43 -18.55 -6.08
N TRP A 184 -2.07 -19.31 -5.04
CA TRP A 184 -0.71 -19.74 -4.76
C TRP A 184 -0.68 -21.19 -4.32
N ASP A 185 0.16 -22.00 -4.97
CA ASP A 185 0.28 -23.44 -4.72
C ASP A 185 1.45 -23.79 -3.77
N GLY A 186 1.99 -22.80 -3.05
CA GLY A 186 3.19 -22.95 -2.23
C GLY A 186 4.50 -22.64 -2.98
N SER A 187 4.48 -22.61 -4.31
CA SER A 187 5.68 -22.36 -5.14
C SER A 187 5.49 -21.26 -6.18
N ARG A 188 4.35 -21.25 -6.88
CA ARG A 188 4.07 -20.38 -8.02
C ARG A 188 2.76 -19.64 -7.84
N VAL A 189 2.71 -18.45 -8.41
CA VAL A 189 1.48 -17.65 -8.46
C VAL A 189 0.66 -18.06 -9.69
N GLY A 190 -0.56 -18.53 -9.44
CA GLY A 190 -1.53 -18.99 -10.42
C GLY A 190 -2.45 -17.88 -10.91
N ALA A 191 -3.68 -18.24 -11.32
CA ALA A 191 -4.65 -17.29 -11.87
C ALA A 191 -5.18 -16.31 -10.80
N PRO A 192 -5.87 -15.22 -11.19
CA PRO A 192 -6.71 -14.46 -10.27
C PRO A 192 -7.66 -15.39 -9.51
N GLU A 193 -7.87 -15.12 -8.23
CA GLU A 193 -8.82 -15.93 -7.45
C GLU A 193 -10.26 -15.74 -7.94
N ALA A 194 -11.11 -16.77 -7.75
CA ALA A 194 -12.47 -16.79 -8.29
C ALA A 194 -13.37 -15.67 -7.76
N SER A 195 -13.17 -15.22 -6.52
CA SER A 195 -13.91 -14.12 -5.92
C SER A 195 -13.52 -12.74 -6.47
N GLY A 196 -12.41 -12.63 -7.21
CA GLY A 196 -11.95 -11.39 -7.80
C GLY A 196 -11.61 -10.31 -6.76
N ARG A 197 -11.25 -10.68 -5.53
CA ARG A 197 -10.88 -9.69 -4.50
C ARG A 197 -9.56 -9.02 -4.89
N SER A 198 -9.42 -7.78 -4.44
CA SER A 198 -8.20 -6.99 -4.56
C SER A 198 -7.64 -6.68 -3.18
N TYR A 199 -6.34 -6.41 -3.13
CA TYR A 199 -5.68 -5.78 -1.98
C TYR A 199 -5.18 -4.38 -2.35
N TYR A 200 -4.97 -3.57 -1.32
CA TYR A 200 -4.58 -2.17 -1.46
C TYR A 200 -3.26 -1.90 -0.75
N GLN A 201 -2.37 -1.18 -1.42
CA GLN A 201 -1.06 -0.84 -0.89
C GLN A 201 -0.81 0.66 -1.00
N VAL A 202 -0.32 1.28 0.07
CA VAL A 202 0.28 2.62 -0.02
C VAL A 202 1.65 2.51 -0.68
N VAL A 203 1.84 3.17 -1.82
CA VAL A 203 3.10 3.14 -2.56
C VAL A 203 4.09 4.12 -1.93
N THR A 204 5.27 3.63 -1.56
CA THR A 204 6.38 4.43 -0.99
C THR A 204 7.59 4.53 -1.91
N ASP A 205 7.63 3.72 -2.97
CA ASP A 205 8.67 3.75 -4.00
C ASP A 205 8.63 5.07 -4.77
N GLN A 206 9.69 5.87 -4.63
CA GLN A 206 9.75 7.22 -5.17
C GLN A 206 9.67 7.25 -6.70
N ASP A 207 10.23 6.25 -7.37
CA ASP A 207 10.20 6.18 -8.83
C ASP A 207 8.79 5.86 -9.35
N THR A 208 8.08 4.91 -8.71
CA THR A 208 6.64 4.69 -9.01
C THR A 208 5.82 5.94 -8.72
N ILE A 209 6.01 6.60 -7.56
CA ILE A 209 5.24 7.80 -7.21
C ILE A 209 5.45 8.89 -8.27
N ARG A 210 6.70 9.19 -8.64
CA ARG A 210 7.03 10.18 -9.67
C ARG A 210 6.36 9.85 -11.00
N ALA A 211 6.53 8.62 -11.49
CA ALA A 211 5.94 8.18 -12.74
C ALA A 211 4.41 8.32 -12.76
N VAL A 212 3.72 7.93 -11.68
CA VAL A 212 2.26 8.05 -11.56
C VAL A 212 1.82 9.52 -11.52
N VAL A 213 2.56 10.37 -10.78
CA VAL A 213 2.28 11.81 -10.66
C VAL A 213 2.51 12.54 -11.98
N ASP A 214 3.53 12.18 -12.74
CA ASP A 214 3.85 12.82 -14.02
C ASP A 214 2.74 12.53 -15.04
N VAL A 215 2.28 11.27 -15.15
CA VAL A 215 1.10 10.91 -15.97
C VAL A 215 -0.15 11.68 -15.55
N MET A 216 -0.34 11.94 -14.25
CA MET A 216 -1.46 12.75 -13.76
C MET A 216 -1.37 14.22 -14.15
N LYS A 217 -0.17 14.79 -14.16
CA LYS A 217 0.06 16.16 -14.58
C LYS A 217 -0.15 16.33 -16.10
N GLU A 218 0.36 15.40 -16.90
CA GLU A 218 0.20 15.40 -18.37
C GLU A 218 -1.27 15.35 -18.80
N ARG A 219 -2.08 14.50 -18.15
CA ARG A 219 -3.53 14.46 -18.38
C ARG A 219 -4.23 15.77 -18.01
N ARG A 220 -3.68 16.53 -17.06
CA ARG A 220 -4.24 17.80 -16.59
C ARG A 220 -3.80 18.98 -17.45
N SER A 221 -2.65 18.90 -18.12
CA SER A 221 -2.14 19.91 -19.05
C SER A 221 -2.64 19.72 -20.49
N GLY A 222 -3.37 18.64 -20.80
CA GLY A 222 -3.92 18.40 -22.14
C GLY A 222 -2.88 18.12 -23.22
N VAL A 223 -1.64 17.79 -22.83
CA VAL A 223 -0.57 17.47 -23.77
C VAL A 223 -0.80 16.04 -24.26
N VAL A 224 -1.22 15.91 -25.52
CA VAL A 224 -1.25 14.64 -26.24
C VAL A 224 0.21 14.16 -26.40
N PRO A 225 0.58 12.94 -25.99
CA PRO A 225 1.91 12.42 -26.24
C PRO A 225 2.12 12.33 -27.76
N SER A 226 3.10 13.05 -28.29
CA SER A 226 3.57 12.84 -29.66
C SER A 226 4.20 11.46 -29.74
N SER A 227 3.56 10.54 -30.48
CA SER A 227 4.14 9.25 -30.82
C SER A 227 5.48 9.46 -31.55
N PRO A 228 6.57 8.78 -31.15
CA PRO A 228 7.81 8.79 -31.90
C PRO A 228 7.69 7.81 -33.07
N GLY A 229 7.62 8.34 -34.29
CA GLY A 229 7.69 7.51 -35.50
C GLY A 229 7.02 8.15 -36.70
N ASP A 230 7.71 9.08 -37.37
CA ASP A 230 7.94 9.01 -38.82
C ASP A 230 8.83 10.19 -39.24
N VAL A 231 10.13 9.94 -39.23
CA VAL A 231 11.03 10.66 -40.13
C VAL A 231 10.89 9.97 -41.48
N LYS A 232 10.26 10.64 -42.43
CA LYS A 232 10.57 10.45 -43.85
C LYS A 232 10.89 11.79 -44.48
N GLU A 233 12.18 11.95 -44.77
CA GLU A 233 12.69 12.88 -45.77
C GLU A 233 11.95 12.72 -47.10
N GLY A 234 11.70 13.83 -47.77
CA GLY A 234 11.07 13.82 -49.08
C GLY A 234 11.12 15.18 -49.79
N ARG A 235 12.34 15.65 -50.05
CA ARG A 235 12.79 16.52 -51.16
C ARG A 235 11.88 17.67 -51.62
N TYR A 236 12.48 18.88 -51.56
CA TYR A 236 12.26 19.99 -52.49
C TYR A 236 12.12 19.51 -53.94
N LEU A 237 11.33 20.22 -54.75
CA LEU A 237 11.82 20.91 -55.94
C LEU A 237 10.73 21.82 -56.54
N HIS A 238 11.19 22.97 -57.04
CA HIS A 238 10.55 23.73 -58.12
C HIS A 238 10.45 22.90 -59.40
#